data_AF-A0A7V2SKU3-F1
#
_entry.id   AF-A0A7V2SKU3-F1
#
_cell.length_a   1.000
_cell.length_b   1.000
_cell.length_c   1.000
_cell.angle_alpha   90.00
_cell.angle_beta   90.00
_cell.angle_gamma   90.00
#
_symmetry.space_group_name_H-M   'P 1'
#
loop_
_entity.id
_entity.type
_entity.pdbx_description
1 polymer ?
#
loop_
_entity_poly.entity_id
_entity_poly.type
_entity_poly.pdbx_seq_one_letter_code
_entity_poly.pdbx_strand_id
1 'polypeptide(L)'
;MPVRTRPNNNWPIVAMASLLLFGGAAYINMAVTGGKPLLYLLGGAMGLVLYQAAFGFTSGWRDLVNDGRGAGMRAQMLAFGLAAILILPVLSAGQINDHGVIGASAPVGIAMLLGAFVFGLGMQLGGGCASGTLYTVGGGSSRMLITLVFFMAGSVIGSAQLPFWWTTWRLKNVTMLEAFGLAPTLVITLLLLAAIAWLTVVIERKKHGGLTHGGHYYYKNHLWLTRLTRGPWPLLWGSVLLALGNYAVLALTGHTWSISFGYTLWGAKALAALGIDLSQTGFWMLRYPANALKGSLFAEDTSVMNFGILFGAALAAGLAGRFGTLVRIPLRSMLAAAIGGLLMGYGARLASGCNVGALFSGIASGSFHGWAWLVSGFIGSYLGIKARPWFSL
;
A
#
# COMPACT_ATOMS: atom_id res chain seq x y z
N MET A 1 9.14 16.94 -30.57
CA MET A 1 8.34 16.06 -29.69
C MET A 1 6.87 16.24 -30.06
N PRO A 2 6.11 15.19 -30.40
CA PRO A 2 4.72 15.35 -30.82
C PRO A 2 3.89 15.84 -29.64
N VAL A 3 3.20 16.97 -29.83
CA VAL A 3 2.24 17.52 -28.88
C VAL A 3 1.04 16.58 -28.86
N ARG A 4 0.99 15.64 -27.91
CA ARG A 4 -0.24 14.86 -27.69
C ARG A 4 -1.31 15.79 -27.14
N THR A 5 -2.44 15.86 -27.82
CA THR A 5 -3.68 16.48 -27.31
C THR A 5 -4.05 15.78 -26.00
N ARG A 6 -4.19 16.55 -24.92
CA ARG A 6 -4.53 16.02 -23.60
C ARG A 6 -5.94 15.42 -23.64
N PRO A 7 -6.20 14.26 -23.01
CA PRO A 7 -7.55 13.75 -22.87
C PRO A 7 -8.40 14.72 -22.03
N ASN A 8 -9.67 14.88 -22.41
CA ASN A 8 -10.65 15.67 -21.65
C ASN A 8 -11.01 14.96 -20.34
N ASN A 9 -11.39 15.75 -19.32
CA ASN A 9 -11.89 15.21 -18.06
C ASN A 9 -13.10 14.29 -18.34
N ASN A 10 -13.16 13.16 -17.66
CA ASN A 10 -14.34 12.30 -17.68
C ASN A 10 -15.30 12.74 -16.57
N TRP A 11 -16.08 13.80 -16.84
CA TRP A 11 -17.02 14.39 -15.88
C TRP A 11 -18.04 13.40 -15.29
N PRO A 12 -18.60 12.45 -16.04
CA PRO A 12 -19.45 11.39 -15.47
C PRO A 12 -18.76 10.60 -14.36
N ILE A 13 -17.51 10.18 -14.58
CA ILE A 13 -16.73 9.45 -13.57
C ILE A 13 -16.38 10.35 -12.38
N VAL A 14 -16.06 11.62 -12.63
CA VAL A 14 -15.81 12.59 -11.54
C VAL A 14 -17.05 12.75 -10.67
N ALA A 15 -18.22 12.97 -11.27
CA ALA A 15 -19.48 13.12 -10.55
C ALA A 15 -19.82 11.85 -9.75
N MET A 16 -19.72 10.68 -10.36
CA MET A 16 -19.93 9.39 -9.69
C MET A 16 -18.96 9.18 -8.52
N ALA A 17 -17.66 9.41 -8.73
CA ALA A 17 -16.65 9.21 -7.70
C ALA A 17 -16.81 10.21 -6.55
N SER A 18 -17.12 11.48 -6.84
CA SER A 18 -17.44 12.48 -5.83
C SER A 18 -18.71 12.14 -5.05
N LEU A 19 -19.77 11.67 -5.72
CA LEU A 19 -20.99 11.23 -5.06
C LEU A 19 -20.73 10.05 -4.12
N LEU A 20 -19.97 9.05 -4.59
CA LEU A 20 -19.61 7.89 -3.76
C LEU A 20 -18.72 8.29 -2.59
N LEU A 21 -17.81 9.24 -2.78
CA LEU A 21 -16.91 9.69 -1.72
C LEU A 21 -17.65 10.53 -0.66
N PHE A 22 -18.35 11.59 -1.06
CA PHE A 22 -19.02 12.47 -0.09
C PHE A 22 -20.33 11.86 0.44
N GLY A 23 -21.08 11.18 -0.42
CA GLY A 23 -22.27 10.42 0.00
C GLY A 23 -21.91 9.23 0.89
N GLY A 24 -20.81 8.54 0.59
CA GLY A 24 -20.27 7.48 1.45
C GLY A 24 -19.85 8.01 2.83
N ALA A 25 -19.17 9.16 2.88
CA ALA A 25 -18.82 9.80 4.15
C ALA A 25 -20.05 10.21 4.97
N ALA A 26 -21.07 10.78 4.32
CA ALA A 26 -22.35 11.13 4.96
C ALA A 26 -23.07 9.88 5.50
N TYR A 27 -23.12 8.80 4.71
CA TYR A 27 -23.69 7.53 5.14
C TYR A 27 -22.95 6.93 6.34
N ILE A 28 -21.61 6.90 6.31
CA ILE A 28 -20.79 6.39 7.42
C ILE A 28 -21.05 7.22 8.68
N ASN A 29 -21.20 8.54 8.56
CA ASN A 29 -21.50 9.42 9.69
C ASN A 29 -22.85 9.09 10.36
N MET A 30 -23.84 8.65 9.57
CA MET A 30 -25.14 8.22 10.09
C MET A 30 -25.12 6.80 10.64
N ALA A 31 -24.34 5.90 10.02
CA ALA A 31 -24.34 4.47 10.32
C ALA A 31 -23.36 4.08 11.44
N VAL A 32 -22.30 4.85 11.63
CA VAL A 32 -21.20 4.53 12.56
C VAL A 32 -20.77 5.80 13.30
N THR A 33 -20.77 5.74 14.63
CA THR A 33 -20.29 6.83 15.48
C THR A 33 -18.76 6.94 15.46
N GLY A 34 -18.23 8.16 15.49
CA GLY A 34 -16.79 8.45 15.68
C GLY A 34 -16.08 9.02 14.44
N GLY A 35 -14.74 9.03 14.45
CA GLY A 35 -13.89 9.63 13.40
C GLY A 35 -13.84 8.89 12.05
N LYS A 36 -14.70 7.88 11.82
CA LYS A 36 -14.70 7.04 10.62
C LYS A 36 -14.99 7.79 9.31
N PRO A 37 -15.90 8.79 9.25
CA PRO A 37 -16.12 9.59 8.04
C PRO A 37 -14.86 10.35 7.61
N LEU A 38 -14.13 10.91 8.59
CA LEU A 38 -12.87 11.61 8.33
C LEU A 38 -11.80 10.63 7.84
N LEU A 39 -11.71 9.45 8.43
CA LEU A 39 -10.80 8.39 7.98
C LEU A 39 -11.09 7.93 6.54
N TYR A 40 -12.37 7.84 6.18
CA TYR A 40 -12.81 7.53 4.82
C TYR A 40 -12.36 8.60 3.82
N LEU A 41 -12.58 9.88 4.15
CA LEU A 41 -12.16 11.01 3.31
C LEU A 41 -10.62 11.10 3.21
N LEU A 42 -9.90 10.80 4.30
CA LEU A 42 -8.45 10.68 4.30
C LEU A 42 -7.99 9.56 3.35
N GLY A 43 -8.65 8.41 3.38
CA GLY A 43 -8.46 7.34 2.39
C GLY A 43 -8.66 7.86 0.96
N GLY A 44 -9.72 8.64 0.72
CA GLY A 44 -9.97 9.34 -0.54
C GLY A 44 -8.81 10.23 -0.99
N ALA A 45 -8.31 11.08 -0.11
CA ALA A 45 -7.18 11.94 -0.39
C ALA A 45 -5.91 11.12 -0.72
N MET A 46 -5.63 10.08 0.06
CA MET A 46 -4.49 9.18 -0.19
C MET A 46 -4.63 8.42 -1.50
N GLY A 47 -5.84 7.95 -1.87
CA GLY A 47 -6.12 7.32 -3.16
C GLY A 47 -5.87 8.25 -4.34
N LEU A 48 -6.27 9.52 -4.22
CA LEU A 48 -5.98 10.55 -5.21
C LEU A 48 -4.48 10.77 -5.36
N VAL A 49 -3.75 10.89 -4.24
CA VAL A 49 -2.28 11.05 -4.23
C VAL A 49 -1.60 9.86 -4.91
N LEU A 50 -1.98 8.63 -4.54
CA LEU A 50 -1.44 7.39 -5.09
C LEU A 50 -1.62 7.33 -6.62
N TYR A 51 -2.81 7.66 -7.12
CA TYR A 51 -3.11 7.65 -8.55
C TYR A 51 -2.35 8.77 -9.29
N GLN A 52 -2.41 10.02 -8.80
CA GLN A 52 -1.80 11.17 -9.49
C GLN A 52 -0.27 11.11 -9.51
N ALA A 53 0.35 10.65 -8.43
CA ALA A 53 1.80 10.47 -8.36
C ALA A 53 2.27 9.14 -8.99
N ALA A 54 1.33 8.24 -9.35
CA ALA A 54 1.60 6.86 -9.74
C ALA A 54 2.58 6.19 -8.76
N PHE A 55 2.38 6.43 -7.46
CA PHE A 55 3.30 6.02 -6.40
C PHE A 55 3.15 4.52 -6.12
N GLY A 56 3.86 3.70 -6.89
CA GLY A 56 3.84 2.25 -6.80
C GLY A 56 5.14 1.66 -6.25
N PHE A 57 5.03 0.77 -5.26
CA PHE A 57 6.18 -0.01 -4.79
C PHE A 57 6.74 -0.93 -5.88
N THR A 58 5.86 -1.67 -6.55
CA THR A 58 6.18 -2.68 -7.57
C THR A 58 6.96 -2.11 -8.76
N SER A 59 6.49 -1.00 -9.35
CA SER A 59 7.14 -0.37 -10.50
C SER A 59 8.50 0.20 -10.12
N GLY A 60 8.60 0.92 -9.01
CA GLY A 60 9.87 1.49 -8.55
C GLY A 60 10.98 0.44 -8.35
N TRP A 61 10.63 -0.75 -7.84
CA TRP A 61 11.59 -1.84 -7.66
C TRP A 61 11.96 -2.49 -8.99
N ARG A 62 10.97 -2.71 -9.87
CA ARG A 62 11.20 -3.28 -11.20
C ARG A 62 12.08 -2.39 -12.07
N ASP A 63 11.81 -1.09 -12.08
CA ASP A 63 12.55 -0.12 -12.89
C ASP A 63 14.01 -0.01 -12.42
N LEU A 64 14.27 -0.19 -11.11
CA LEU A 64 15.62 -0.30 -10.57
C LEU A 64 16.32 -1.59 -11.04
N VAL A 65 15.64 -2.74 -10.99
CA VAL A 65 16.23 -4.04 -11.36
C VAL A 65 16.50 -4.16 -12.86
N ASN A 66 15.51 -3.84 -13.70
CA ASN A 66 15.64 -4.00 -15.16
C ASN A 66 16.45 -2.84 -15.77
N ASP A 67 16.08 -1.62 -15.43
CA ASP A 67 16.58 -0.42 -16.12
C ASP A 67 17.64 0.32 -15.31
N GLY A 68 17.86 -0.01 -14.04
CA GLY A 68 18.77 0.75 -13.17
C GLY A 68 18.22 2.14 -12.80
N ARG A 69 16.91 2.38 -12.97
CA ARG A 69 16.28 3.67 -12.66
C ARG A 69 15.78 3.68 -11.22
N GLY A 70 16.40 4.49 -10.37
CA GLY A 70 16.15 4.48 -8.93
C GLY A 70 15.11 5.48 -8.42
N ALA A 71 14.48 6.28 -9.29
CA ALA A 71 13.62 7.39 -8.88
C ALA A 71 12.46 6.97 -7.97
N GLY A 72 11.78 5.86 -8.30
CA GLY A 72 10.70 5.32 -7.47
C GLY A 72 11.19 4.84 -6.10
N MET A 73 12.35 4.17 -6.05
CA MET A 73 12.93 3.70 -4.80
C MET A 73 13.36 4.87 -3.91
N ARG A 74 13.96 5.92 -4.47
CA ARG A 74 14.29 7.16 -3.72
C ARG A 74 13.07 7.84 -3.15
N ALA A 75 11.99 7.90 -3.91
CA ALA A 75 10.72 8.47 -3.45
C ALA A 75 10.13 7.67 -2.27
N GLN A 76 10.26 6.34 -2.28
CA GLN A 76 9.88 5.49 -1.15
C GLN A 76 10.75 5.77 0.08
N MET A 77 12.09 5.81 -0.06
CA MET A 77 12.98 6.11 1.07
C MET A 77 12.68 7.48 1.68
N LEU A 78 12.39 8.48 0.85
CA LEU A 78 11.99 9.80 1.31
C LEU A 78 10.66 9.75 2.08
N ALA A 79 9.66 9.05 1.55
CA ALA A 79 8.38 8.89 2.24
C ALA A 79 8.56 8.23 3.62
N PHE A 80 9.41 7.19 3.70
CA PHE A 80 9.69 6.44 4.92
C PHE A 80 10.39 7.32 5.95
N GLY A 81 11.40 8.10 5.52
CA GLY A 81 12.14 9.00 6.40
C GLY A 81 11.28 10.13 6.94
N LEU A 82 10.46 10.75 6.09
CA LEU A 82 9.51 11.78 6.52
C LEU A 82 8.48 11.22 7.48
N ALA A 83 7.94 10.03 7.22
CA ALA A 83 7.00 9.38 8.13
C ALA A 83 7.68 9.01 9.46
N ALA A 84 8.92 8.53 9.46
CA ALA A 84 9.66 8.23 10.69
C ALA A 84 9.87 9.47 11.56
N ILE A 85 10.20 10.62 10.95
CA ILE A 85 10.34 11.91 11.65
C ILE A 85 9.03 12.32 12.32
N LEU A 86 7.88 12.06 11.69
CA LEU A 86 6.56 12.43 12.22
C LEU A 86 6.03 11.41 13.25
N ILE A 87 6.23 10.12 13.02
CA ILE A 87 5.59 9.03 13.76
C ILE A 87 6.39 8.64 15.00
N LEU A 88 7.72 8.53 14.92
CA LEU A 88 8.54 8.07 16.05
C LEU A 88 8.40 8.93 17.32
N PRO A 89 8.35 10.27 17.25
CA PRO A 89 8.12 11.10 18.44
C PRO A 89 6.78 10.80 19.12
N VAL A 90 5.73 10.60 18.33
CA VAL A 90 4.39 10.27 18.84
C VAL A 90 4.37 8.89 19.48
N LEU A 91 5.01 7.89 18.84
CA LEU A 91 5.15 6.56 19.43
C LEU A 91 5.99 6.59 20.72
N SER A 92 7.02 7.43 20.78
CA SER A 92 7.83 7.61 21.99
C SER A 92 7.05 8.26 23.13
N ALA A 93 6.07 9.11 22.82
CA ALA A 93 5.17 9.70 23.81
C ALA A 93 4.08 8.71 24.29
N GLY A 94 3.80 7.66 23.52
CA GLY A 94 2.85 6.59 23.87
C GLY A 94 1.38 6.95 23.68
N GLN A 95 1.04 8.22 23.44
CA GLN A 95 -0.32 8.68 23.21
C GLN A 95 -0.38 9.91 22.29
N ILE A 96 -1.53 10.11 21.65
CA ILE A 96 -1.90 11.33 20.92
C ILE A 96 -3.37 11.63 21.20
N ASN A 97 -3.73 12.90 21.44
CA ASN A 97 -5.13 13.32 21.68
C ASN A 97 -5.90 12.36 22.62
N ASP A 98 -5.30 12.07 23.78
CA ASP A 98 -5.85 11.24 24.87
C ASP A 98 -6.13 9.76 24.55
N HIS A 99 -5.62 9.23 23.44
CA HIS A 99 -5.65 7.79 23.15
C HIS A 99 -4.25 7.22 22.90
N GLY A 100 -4.06 5.96 23.30
CA GLY A 100 -2.80 5.25 23.12
C GLY A 100 -2.47 5.01 21.65
N VAL A 101 -1.19 5.07 21.32
CA VAL A 101 -0.70 4.80 19.96
C VAL A 101 0.13 3.54 19.90
N ILE A 102 0.00 2.79 18.82
CA ILE A 102 0.79 1.60 18.52
C ILE A 102 1.43 1.70 17.14
N GLY A 103 2.74 1.41 17.09
CA GLY A 103 3.49 1.32 15.85
C GLY A 103 3.18 0.01 15.10
N ALA A 104 3.48 -0.01 13.80
CA ALA A 104 3.49 -1.26 13.06
C ALA A 104 4.72 -2.08 13.45
N SER A 105 4.51 -3.16 14.19
CA SER A 105 5.57 -4.11 14.57
C SER A 105 5.04 -5.54 14.58
N ALA A 106 5.91 -6.48 14.24
CA ALA A 106 5.62 -7.90 14.30
C ALA A 106 6.95 -8.66 14.52
N PRO A 107 6.92 -9.88 15.07
CA PRO A 107 8.14 -10.64 15.29
C PRO A 107 8.80 -11.02 13.95
N VAL A 108 10.13 -10.88 13.89
CA VAL A 108 10.93 -11.40 12.77
C VAL A 108 11.07 -12.91 12.96
N GLY A 109 10.69 -13.69 11.96
CA GLY A 109 10.71 -15.15 12.02
C GLY A 109 10.52 -15.80 10.66
N ILE A 110 10.47 -17.13 10.62
CA ILE A 110 10.39 -17.90 9.36
C ILE A 110 9.13 -17.54 8.58
N ALA A 111 7.97 -17.55 9.25
CA ALA A 111 6.69 -17.17 8.64
C ALA A 111 6.76 -15.78 8.00
N MET A 112 7.34 -14.82 8.73
CA MET A 112 7.44 -13.44 8.28
C MET A 112 8.34 -13.30 7.05
N LEU A 113 9.53 -13.92 7.08
CA LEU A 113 10.50 -13.86 5.99
C LEU A 113 9.97 -14.53 4.74
N LEU A 114 9.41 -15.74 4.85
CA LEU A 114 8.78 -16.44 3.73
C LEU A 114 7.58 -15.68 3.21
N GLY A 115 6.74 -15.13 4.09
CA GLY A 115 5.60 -14.30 3.71
C GLY A 115 6.02 -13.09 2.90
N ALA A 116 7.04 -12.36 3.35
CA ALA A 116 7.55 -11.17 2.65
C ALA A 116 8.12 -11.54 1.27
N PHE A 117 8.88 -12.64 1.19
CA PHE A 117 9.41 -13.17 -0.07
C PHE A 117 8.29 -13.52 -1.06
N VAL A 118 7.30 -14.32 -0.61
CA VAL A 118 6.16 -14.74 -1.44
C VAL A 118 5.34 -13.52 -1.87
N PHE A 119 5.14 -12.55 -0.98
CA PHE A 119 4.47 -11.29 -1.31
C PHE A 119 5.23 -10.53 -2.40
N GLY A 120 6.56 -10.40 -2.26
CA GLY A 120 7.44 -9.72 -3.22
C GLY A 120 7.35 -10.34 -4.61
N LEU A 121 7.37 -11.68 -4.70
CA LEU A 121 7.18 -12.41 -5.95
C LEU A 121 5.79 -12.12 -6.53
N GLY A 122 4.75 -12.26 -5.71
CA GLY A 122 3.36 -12.05 -6.10
C GLY A 122 3.09 -10.65 -6.66
N MET A 123 3.62 -9.60 -6.03
CA MET A 123 3.35 -8.23 -6.47
C MET A 123 3.88 -7.93 -7.88
N GLN A 124 4.91 -8.63 -8.33
CA GLN A 124 5.47 -8.44 -9.68
C GLN A 124 4.63 -9.15 -10.76
N LEU A 125 4.09 -10.33 -10.47
CA LEU A 125 3.16 -11.04 -11.34
C LEU A 125 1.78 -10.37 -11.37
N GLY A 126 1.30 -9.94 -10.21
CA GLY A 126 0.05 -9.19 -10.04
C GLY A 126 0.10 -7.80 -10.67
N GLY A 127 1.28 -7.24 -10.88
CA GLY A 127 1.46 -5.93 -11.52
C GLY A 127 1.20 -4.75 -10.58
N GLY A 128 1.09 -4.99 -9.27
CA GLY A 128 0.87 -3.97 -8.25
C GLY A 128 1.11 -4.52 -6.84
N CYS A 129 1.32 -3.62 -5.89
CA CYS A 129 1.34 -3.91 -4.46
C CYS A 129 -0.07 -3.76 -3.87
N ALA A 130 -0.27 -3.91 -2.56
CA ALA A 130 -1.61 -3.81 -1.98
C ALA A 130 -2.32 -2.48 -2.28
N SER A 131 -1.70 -1.32 -1.97
CA SER A 131 -2.23 0.00 -2.35
C SER A 131 -2.32 0.16 -3.87
N GLY A 132 -1.31 -0.37 -4.58
CA GLY A 132 -1.24 -0.45 -6.05
C GLY A 132 -2.50 -1.03 -6.66
N THR A 133 -2.94 -2.15 -6.12
CA THR A 133 -4.15 -2.85 -6.55
C THR A 133 -5.39 -1.97 -6.37
N LEU A 134 -5.60 -1.38 -5.19
CA LEU A 134 -6.78 -0.52 -4.96
C LEU A 134 -6.82 0.69 -5.89
N TYR A 135 -5.76 1.50 -5.95
CA TYR A 135 -5.84 2.73 -6.73
C TYR A 135 -5.93 2.43 -8.24
N THR A 136 -5.38 1.30 -8.69
CA THR A 136 -5.45 0.92 -10.10
C THR A 136 -6.80 0.29 -10.46
N VAL A 137 -7.45 -0.43 -9.54
CA VAL A 137 -8.86 -0.84 -9.68
C VAL A 137 -9.76 0.38 -9.69
N GLY A 138 -9.55 1.32 -8.76
CA GLY A 138 -10.26 2.61 -8.74
C GLY A 138 -10.04 3.40 -10.02
N GLY A 139 -8.87 3.28 -10.63
CA GLY A 139 -8.56 3.81 -11.94
C GLY A 139 -9.22 3.10 -13.13
N GLY A 140 -10.01 2.04 -12.92
CA GLY A 140 -10.74 1.32 -13.97
C GLY A 140 -10.04 0.10 -14.57
N SER A 141 -8.97 -0.43 -13.95
CA SER A 141 -8.24 -1.58 -14.50
C SER A 141 -8.92 -2.92 -14.20
N SER A 142 -9.42 -3.59 -15.24
CA SER A 142 -10.03 -4.92 -15.14
C SER A 142 -9.02 -6.00 -14.71
N ARG A 143 -7.75 -5.87 -15.10
CA ARG A 143 -6.70 -6.83 -14.70
C ARG A 143 -6.45 -6.77 -13.20
N MET A 144 -6.41 -5.56 -12.63
CA MET A 144 -6.18 -5.40 -11.20
C MET A 144 -7.37 -5.85 -10.37
N LEU A 145 -8.59 -5.89 -10.93
CA LEU A 145 -9.75 -6.49 -10.28
C LEU A 145 -9.52 -7.98 -10.03
N ILE A 146 -8.98 -8.70 -11.02
CA ILE A 146 -8.61 -10.12 -10.88
C ILE A 146 -7.58 -10.26 -9.75
N THR A 147 -6.52 -9.46 -9.77
CA THR A 147 -5.51 -9.47 -8.70
C THR A 147 -6.13 -9.19 -7.33
N LEU A 148 -7.08 -8.26 -7.22
CA LEU A 148 -7.77 -7.96 -5.95
C LEU A 148 -8.58 -9.16 -5.43
N VAL A 149 -9.36 -9.81 -6.30
CA VAL A 149 -10.17 -10.98 -5.93
C VAL A 149 -9.28 -12.11 -5.42
N PHE A 150 -8.22 -12.43 -6.14
CA PHE A 150 -7.29 -13.47 -5.74
C PHE A 150 -6.41 -13.07 -4.54
N PHE A 151 -6.16 -11.77 -4.33
CA PHE A 151 -5.57 -11.28 -3.08
C PHE A 151 -6.47 -11.61 -1.91
N MET A 152 -7.76 -11.26 -1.97
CA MET A 152 -8.72 -11.57 -0.90
C MET A 152 -8.72 -13.08 -0.61
N ALA A 153 -8.80 -13.93 -1.63
CA ALA A 153 -8.74 -15.38 -1.48
C ALA A 153 -7.44 -15.85 -0.80
N GLY A 154 -6.27 -15.41 -1.30
CA GLY A 154 -4.97 -15.76 -0.73
C GLY A 154 -4.82 -15.29 0.71
N SER A 155 -5.37 -14.12 1.05
CA SER A 155 -5.33 -13.56 2.40
C SER A 155 -6.19 -14.37 3.37
N VAL A 156 -7.36 -14.85 2.93
CA VAL A 156 -8.19 -15.74 3.75
C VAL A 156 -7.49 -17.07 3.98
N ILE A 157 -6.90 -17.67 2.94
CA ILE A 157 -6.11 -18.91 3.08
C ILE A 157 -4.95 -18.70 4.07
N GLY A 158 -4.21 -17.60 3.93
CA GLY A 158 -3.13 -17.24 4.84
C GLY A 158 -3.61 -17.05 6.28
N SER A 159 -4.83 -16.53 6.48
CA SER A 159 -5.41 -16.37 7.82
C SER A 159 -5.76 -17.71 8.48
N ALA A 160 -6.25 -18.68 7.69
CA ALA A 160 -6.59 -20.01 8.19
C ALA A 160 -5.34 -20.83 8.56
N GLN A 161 -4.26 -20.68 7.81
CA GLN A 161 -3.00 -21.41 8.04
C GLN A 161 -2.07 -20.74 9.05
N LEU A 162 -2.37 -19.51 9.47
CA LEU A 162 -1.52 -18.74 10.38
C LEU A 162 -1.20 -19.44 11.73
N PRO A 163 -2.12 -20.22 12.35
CA PRO A 163 -1.81 -20.94 13.59
C PRO A 163 -0.63 -21.91 13.46
N PHE A 164 -0.49 -22.59 12.32
CA PHE A 164 0.68 -23.42 12.04
C PHE A 164 1.95 -22.58 11.99
N TRP A 165 1.92 -21.43 11.30
CA TRP A 165 3.09 -20.57 11.16
C TRP A 165 3.56 -19.95 12.47
N TRP A 166 2.68 -19.75 13.45
CA TRP A 166 3.05 -19.28 14.78
C TRP A 166 3.88 -20.26 15.61
N THR A 167 3.90 -21.55 15.25
CA THR A 167 4.75 -22.57 15.91
C THR A 167 6.18 -22.55 15.40
N THR A 168 6.43 -21.89 14.25
CA THR A 168 7.77 -21.78 13.68
C THR A 168 8.64 -20.78 14.44
N TRP A 169 9.96 -20.86 14.24
CA TRP A 169 10.91 -19.99 14.91
C TRP A 169 10.64 -18.50 14.64
N ARG A 170 10.64 -17.70 15.70
CA ARG A 170 10.47 -16.25 15.68
C ARG A 170 11.22 -15.59 16.84
N LEU A 171 11.76 -14.41 16.58
CA LEU A 171 12.32 -13.52 17.59
C LEU A 171 11.21 -12.85 18.39
N LYS A 172 11.57 -12.37 19.59
CA LYS A 172 10.70 -11.49 20.37
C LYS A 172 10.43 -10.22 19.56
N ASN A 173 9.17 -9.76 19.57
CA ASN A 173 8.81 -8.48 18.97
C ASN A 173 9.36 -7.36 19.86
N VAL A 174 10.53 -6.84 19.51
CA VAL A 174 11.16 -5.67 20.14
C VAL A 174 11.35 -4.64 19.02
N THR A 175 11.05 -3.37 19.27
CA THR A 175 11.32 -2.30 18.30
C THR A 175 12.68 -1.63 18.56
N MET A 176 13.24 -0.94 17.56
CA MET A 176 14.42 -0.09 17.76
C MET A 176 14.12 1.01 18.77
N LEU A 177 12.88 1.53 18.77
CA LEU A 177 12.45 2.57 19.71
C LEU A 177 12.53 2.07 21.16
N GLU A 178 12.07 0.85 21.43
CA GLU A 178 12.18 0.21 22.74
C GLU A 178 13.64 -0.12 23.11
N ALA A 179 14.46 -0.52 22.14
CA ALA A 179 15.83 -0.97 22.39
C ALA A 179 16.83 0.18 22.57
N PHE A 180 16.68 1.27 21.81
CA PHE A 180 17.67 2.34 21.71
C PHE A 180 17.11 3.73 22.04
N GLY A 181 15.80 3.87 22.23
CA GLY A 181 15.14 5.16 22.41
C GLY A 181 14.97 5.95 21.11
N LEU A 182 14.37 7.14 21.23
CA LEU A 182 13.92 7.94 20.08
C LEU A 182 15.06 8.42 19.18
N ALA A 183 16.05 9.12 19.76
CA ALA A 183 17.09 9.78 18.97
C ALA A 183 17.98 8.78 18.20
N PRO A 184 18.50 7.70 18.82
CA PRO A 184 19.29 6.71 18.08
C PRO A 184 18.45 5.99 17.00
N THR A 185 17.20 5.65 17.30
CA THR A 185 16.30 5.01 16.33
C THR A 185 16.09 5.88 15.10
N LEU A 186 15.82 7.18 15.29
CA LEU A 186 15.62 8.12 14.21
C LEU A 186 16.89 8.27 13.35
N VAL A 187 18.06 8.44 13.99
CA VAL A 187 19.34 8.58 13.28
C VAL A 187 19.66 7.31 12.49
N ILE A 188 19.57 6.13 13.09
CA ILE A 188 19.83 4.85 12.42
C ILE A 188 18.87 4.67 11.24
N THR A 189 17.58 4.95 11.43
CA THR A 189 16.58 4.82 10.38
C THR A 189 16.89 5.74 9.20
N LEU A 190 17.17 7.02 9.45
CA LEU A 190 17.49 7.98 8.40
C LEU A 190 18.79 7.65 7.68
N LEU A 191 19.83 7.19 8.39
CA LEU A 191 21.10 6.78 7.79
C LEU A 191 20.94 5.57 6.87
N LEU A 192 20.19 4.55 7.30
CA LEU A 192 19.92 3.37 6.48
C LEU A 192 19.11 3.71 5.23
N LEU A 193 18.08 4.55 5.36
CA LEU A 193 17.29 5.03 4.22
C LEU A 193 18.13 5.88 3.26
N ALA A 194 18.99 6.75 3.80
CA ALA A 194 19.91 7.56 3.01
C ALA A 194 20.94 6.69 2.27
N ALA A 195 21.47 5.65 2.91
CA ALA A 195 22.39 4.70 2.29
C ALA A 195 21.73 3.94 1.12
N ILE A 196 20.49 3.48 1.28
CA ILE A 196 19.74 2.84 0.21
C ILE A 196 19.47 3.84 -0.93
N ALA A 197 19.02 5.05 -0.61
CA ALA A 197 18.78 6.09 -1.60
C ALA A 197 20.07 6.43 -2.37
N TRP A 198 21.20 6.55 -1.68
CA TRP A 198 22.51 6.78 -2.28
C TRP A 198 22.95 5.64 -3.19
N LEU A 199 22.77 4.38 -2.77
CA LEU A 199 23.05 3.22 -3.62
C LEU A 199 22.29 3.28 -4.94
N THR A 200 21.01 3.68 -4.92
CA THR A 200 20.24 3.83 -6.16
C THR A 200 20.75 4.97 -7.05
N VAL A 201 21.30 6.04 -6.48
CA VAL A 201 21.93 7.12 -7.23
C VAL A 201 23.20 6.63 -7.92
N VAL A 202 24.03 5.84 -7.21
CA VAL A 202 25.25 5.26 -7.76
C VAL A 202 24.93 4.31 -8.91
N ILE A 203 23.95 3.42 -8.74
CA ILE A 203 23.51 2.48 -9.80
C ILE A 203 23.04 3.24 -11.03
N GLU A 204 22.19 4.26 -10.85
CA GLU A 204 21.61 5.01 -11.97
C GLU A 204 22.67 5.82 -12.71
N ARG A 205 23.58 6.50 -11.99
CA ARG A 205 24.69 7.25 -12.61
C ARG A 205 25.66 6.33 -13.36
N LYS A 206 25.99 5.16 -12.82
CA LYS A 206 26.87 4.20 -13.51
C LYS A 206 26.26 3.69 -14.82
N LYS A 207 24.94 3.46 -14.87
CA LYS A 207 24.27 2.90 -16.04
C LYS A 207 23.88 3.94 -17.10
N HIS A 208 23.55 5.16 -16.67
CA HIS A 208 22.99 6.19 -17.55
C HIS A 208 23.82 7.48 -17.66
N GLY A 209 24.95 7.58 -16.95
CA GLY A 209 25.80 8.78 -16.94
C GLY A 209 25.24 9.97 -16.13
N GLY A 210 23.98 9.90 -15.69
CA GLY A 210 23.31 10.96 -14.94
C GLY A 210 22.03 10.49 -14.26
N LEU A 211 21.49 11.34 -13.39
CA LEU A 211 20.20 11.10 -12.77
C LEU A 211 19.09 11.55 -13.70
N THR A 212 18.11 10.67 -13.90
CA THR A 212 16.91 11.07 -14.61
C THR A 212 16.06 11.97 -13.73
N HIS A 213 16.03 13.25 -14.10
CA HIS A 213 15.05 14.19 -13.62
C HIS A 213 13.73 13.74 -14.25
N GLY A 214 12.87 13.10 -13.45
CA GLY A 214 11.69 12.37 -13.92
C GLY A 214 11.05 13.08 -15.12
N GLY A 215 11.04 12.40 -16.28
CA GLY A 215 10.67 12.99 -17.55
C GLY A 215 9.34 13.71 -17.45
N HIS A 216 9.40 15.03 -17.32
CA HIS A 216 8.22 15.86 -17.29
C HIS A 216 7.70 15.96 -18.72
N TYR A 217 6.45 15.56 -18.93
CA TYR A 217 5.68 16.16 -20.01
C TYR A 217 5.48 17.64 -19.65
N TYR A 218 6.39 18.49 -20.13
CA TYR A 218 6.21 19.94 -20.17
C TYR A 218 5.02 20.22 -21.09
N TYR A 219 3.87 20.44 -20.50
CA TYR A 219 2.74 21.00 -21.25
C TYR A 219 2.88 22.50 -21.21
N LYS A 220 2.98 23.07 -22.41
CA LYS A 220 3.50 24.41 -22.69
C LYS A 220 2.66 25.57 -22.12
N ASN A 221 1.48 25.33 -21.55
CA ASN A 221 0.52 26.37 -21.15
C ASN A 221 -0.23 26.07 -19.83
N HIS A 222 -0.04 26.96 -18.84
CA HIS A 222 -0.97 27.47 -17.81
C HIS A 222 -1.43 26.67 -16.57
N LEU A 223 -1.63 27.49 -15.50
CA LEU A 223 -2.18 27.35 -14.13
C LEU A 223 -1.77 26.14 -13.27
N TRP A 224 -1.30 26.43 -12.05
CA TRP A 224 -1.03 25.46 -10.99
C TRP A 224 -2.24 24.54 -10.69
N LEU A 225 -3.46 25.07 -10.83
CA LEU A 225 -4.74 24.36 -10.66
C LEU A 225 -4.92 23.19 -11.65
N THR A 226 -4.48 23.35 -12.90
CA THR A 226 -4.57 22.30 -13.92
C THR A 226 -3.58 21.16 -13.68
N ARG A 227 -2.45 21.44 -13.00
CA ARG A 227 -1.48 20.40 -12.59
C ARG A 227 -1.99 19.61 -11.39
N LEU A 228 -2.67 20.27 -10.45
CA LEU A 228 -3.28 19.64 -9.28
C LEU A 228 -4.32 18.59 -9.69
N THR A 229 -5.16 18.93 -10.68
CA THR A 229 -6.30 18.08 -11.08
C THR A 229 -5.95 16.99 -12.09
N ARG A 230 -4.95 17.18 -12.97
CA ARG A 230 -4.74 16.27 -14.13
C ARG A 230 -3.48 15.40 -14.12
N GLY A 231 -2.52 15.67 -13.22
CA GLY A 231 -1.29 14.88 -13.09
C GLY A 231 -0.40 14.83 -14.34
N PRO A 232 0.69 14.04 -14.32
CA PRO A 232 1.22 13.30 -13.18
C PRO A 232 1.88 14.24 -12.15
N TRP A 233 1.69 13.96 -10.87
CA TRP A 233 2.34 14.70 -9.79
C TRP A 233 3.80 14.29 -9.64
N PRO A 234 4.69 15.20 -9.20
CA PRO A 234 6.04 14.83 -8.82
C PRO A 234 6.02 13.74 -7.75
N LEU A 235 6.93 12.76 -7.85
CA LEU A 235 7.07 11.71 -6.83
C LEU A 235 7.32 12.30 -5.44
N LEU A 236 8.00 13.45 -5.36
CA LEU A 236 8.21 14.20 -4.12
C LEU A 236 6.89 14.57 -3.43
N TRP A 237 5.89 15.01 -4.19
CA TRP A 237 4.57 15.35 -3.64
C TRP A 237 3.89 14.09 -3.10
N GLY A 238 3.99 12.98 -3.85
CA GLY A 238 3.55 11.68 -3.38
C GLY A 238 4.21 11.27 -2.05
N SER A 239 5.54 11.37 -1.95
CA SER A 239 6.28 11.03 -0.74
C SER A 239 5.85 11.84 0.48
N VAL A 240 5.75 13.17 0.33
CA VAL A 240 5.37 14.08 1.43
C VAL A 240 3.92 13.82 1.85
N LEU A 241 2.99 13.77 0.90
CA LEU A 241 1.56 13.63 1.20
C LEU A 241 1.21 12.24 1.75
N LEU A 242 1.89 11.19 1.31
CA LEU A 242 1.70 9.85 1.89
C LEU A 242 2.32 9.72 3.28
N ALA A 243 3.43 10.41 3.57
CA ALA A 243 3.99 10.48 4.91
C ALA A 243 3.05 11.21 5.87
N LEU A 244 2.53 12.37 5.46
CA LEU A 244 1.52 13.11 6.21
C LEU A 244 0.22 12.30 6.36
N GLY A 245 -0.20 11.58 5.31
CA GLY A 245 -1.35 10.69 5.36
C GLY A 245 -1.18 9.57 6.38
N ASN A 246 -0.01 8.91 6.41
CA ASN A 246 0.27 7.86 7.38
C ASN A 246 0.27 8.39 8.83
N TYR A 247 0.88 9.56 9.05
CA TYR A 247 0.81 10.25 10.34
C TYR A 247 -0.63 10.60 10.74
N ALA A 248 -1.43 11.12 9.80
CA ALA A 248 -2.83 11.44 10.06
C ALA A 248 -3.67 10.19 10.39
N VAL A 249 -3.38 9.04 9.77
CA VAL A 249 -4.01 7.77 10.16
C VAL A 249 -3.67 7.43 11.61
N LEU A 250 -2.39 7.48 11.98
CA LEU A 250 -1.96 7.24 13.36
C LEU A 250 -2.67 8.18 14.36
N ALA A 251 -2.79 9.45 14.02
CA ALA A 251 -3.44 10.45 14.86
C ALA A 251 -4.96 10.26 15.02
N LEU A 252 -5.61 9.59 14.06
CA LEU A 252 -7.06 9.35 14.06
C LEU A 252 -7.45 7.98 14.61
N THR A 253 -6.61 6.96 14.43
CA THR A 253 -6.96 5.57 14.77
C THR A 253 -6.09 4.96 15.86
N GLY A 254 -5.05 5.65 16.30
CA GLY A 254 -4.06 5.13 17.24
C GLY A 254 -3.13 4.06 16.65
N HIS A 255 -3.25 3.73 15.36
CA HIS A 255 -2.34 2.80 14.69
C HIS A 255 -1.93 3.32 13.31
N THR A 256 -0.78 2.89 12.81
CA THR A 256 -0.28 3.34 11.51
C THR A 256 -1.08 2.76 10.32
N TRP A 257 -0.88 3.33 9.14
CA TRP A 257 -1.59 2.96 7.93
C TRP A 257 -1.36 1.51 7.52
N SER A 258 -2.46 0.80 7.27
CA SER A 258 -2.49 -0.58 6.78
C SER A 258 -3.63 -0.77 5.78
N ILE A 259 -3.50 -1.76 4.91
CA ILE A 259 -4.42 -2.03 3.80
C ILE A 259 -4.87 -3.48 3.80
N SER A 260 -3.91 -4.38 4.03
CA SER A 260 -4.10 -5.79 3.73
C SER A 260 -5.11 -6.46 4.65
N PHE A 261 -5.37 -5.94 5.86
CA PHE A 261 -6.37 -6.51 6.77
C PHE A 261 -7.78 -6.37 6.22
N GLY A 262 -8.12 -5.20 5.67
CA GLY A 262 -9.39 -4.96 4.99
C GLY A 262 -9.68 -5.98 3.88
N TYR A 263 -8.68 -6.37 3.08
CA TYR A 263 -8.86 -7.42 2.07
C TYR A 263 -9.17 -8.79 2.68
N THR A 264 -8.52 -9.13 3.79
CA THR A 264 -8.82 -10.37 4.51
C THR A 264 -10.25 -10.34 5.05
N LEU A 265 -10.68 -9.21 5.59
CA LEU A 265 -12.03 -9.04 6.13
C LEU A 265 -13.09 -9.11 5.03
N TRP A 266 -12.85 -8.47 3.88
CA TRP A 266 -13.73 -8.53 2.72
C TRP A 266 -13.86 -9.97 2.21
N GLY A 267 -12.73 -10.68 2.07
CA GLY A 267 -12.72 -12.09 1.70
C GLY A 267 -13.44 -12.98 2.72
N ALA A 268 -13.19 -12.79 4.01
CA ALA A 268 -13.81 -13.58 5.07
C ALA A 268 -15.33 -13.39 5.14
N LYS A 269 -15.81 -12.14 5.02
CA LYS A 269 -17.25 -11.87 4.96
C LYS A 269 -17.89 -12.37 3.66
N ALA A 270 -17.18 -12.35 2.54
CA ALA A 270 -17.67 -12.96 1.31
C ALA A 270 -17.84 -14.48 1.46
N LEU A 271 -16.88 -15.17 2.11
CA LEU A 271 -17.03 -16.59 2.44
C LEU A 271 -18.15 -16.86 3.45
N ALA A 272 -18.30 -16.00 4.47
CA ALA A 272 -19.40 -16.10 5.42
C ALA A 272 -20.77 -15.94 4.74
N ALA A 273 -20.89 -15.06 3.75
CA ALA A 273 -22.10 -14.91 2.93
C ALA A 273 -22.41 -16.15 2.07
N LEU A 274 -21.38 -16.97 1.77
CA LEU A 274 -21.52 -18.27 1.11
C LEU A 274 -21.74 -19.43 2.09
N GLY A 275 -21.90 -19.15 3.39
CA GLY A 275 -22.14 -20.16 4.43
C GLY A 275 -20.88 -20.80 5.01
N ILE A 276 -19.68 -20.32 4.66
CA ILE A 276 -18.42 -20.83 5.22
C ILE A 276 -18.05 -20.01 6.45
N ASP A 277 -18.19 -20.61 7.64
CA ASP A 277 -17.85 -19.94 8.90
C ASP A 277 -16.35 -20.05 9.21
N LEU A 278 -15.69 -18.89 9.34
CA LEU A 278 -14.28 -18.76 9.70
C LEU A 278 -14.07 -18.45 11.18
N SER A 279 -15.14 -18.20 11.95
CA SER A 279 -15.08 -17.73 13.35
C SER A 279 -14.30 -18.67 14.27
N GLN A 280 -14.26 -19.96 13.93
CA GLN A 280 -13.58 -21.01 14.69
C GLN A 280 -12.09 -21.19 14.34
N THR A 281 -11.57 -20.46 13.35
CA THR A 281 -10.16 -20.58 12.96
C THR A 281 -9.27 -19.71 13.85
N GLY A 282 -8.05 -20.17 14.15
CA GLY A 282 -7.19 -19.57 15.18
C GLY A 282 -6.93 -18.07 15.04
N PHE A 283 -6.79 -17.56 13.81
CA PHE A 283 -6.64 -16.12 13.57
C PHE A 283 -7.92 -15.33 13.89
N TRP A 284 -9.08 -15.87 13.52
CA TRP A 284 -10.38 -15.22 13.69
C TRP A 284 -10.93 -15.31 15.11
N MET A 285 -10.31 -16.12 15.98
CA MET A 285 -10.55 -16.13 17.43
C MET A 285 -9.80 -15.02 18.19
N LEU A 286 -8.81 -14.38 17.57
CA LEU A 286 -8.12 -13.25 18.19
C LEU A 286 -9.10 -12.07 18.39
N ARG A 287 -8.92 -11.30 19.48
CA ARG A 287 -9.85 -10.23 19.88
C ARG A 287 -10.19 -9.25 18.75
N TYR A 288 -9.18 -8.76 18.03
CA TYR A 288 -9.38 -7.78 16.97
C TYR A 288 -10.06 -8.37 15.71
N PRO A 289 -9.55 -9.47 15.10
CA PRO A 289 -10.23 -10.14 13.99
C PRO A 289 -11.66 -10.61 14.30
N ALA A 290 -11.90 -11.18 15.49
CA ALA A 290 -13.23 -11.63 15.90
C ALA A 290 -14.23 -10.48 15.93
N ASN A 291 -13.83 -9.34 16.50
CA ASN A 291 -14.67 -8.13 16.55
C ASN A 291 -14.93 -7.57 15.16
N ALA A 292 -13.91 -7.53 14.29
CA ALA A 292 -14.06 -7.08 12.90
C ALA A 292 -15.00 -7.98 12.09
N LEU A 293 -14.96 -9.30 12.30
CA LEU A 293 -15.82 -10.26 11.61
C LEU A 293 -17.30 -10.05 11.97
N LYS A 294 -17.59 -9.80 13.26
CA LYS A 294 -18.94 -9.50 13.77
C LYS A 294 -19.43 -8.10 13.38
N GLY A 295 -18.54 -7.12 13.34
CA GLY A 295 -18.85 -5.72 13.04
C GLY A 295 -19.15 -5.42 11.56
N SER A 296 -19.59 -4.21 11.27
CA SER A 296 -19.78 -3.74 9.90
C SER A 296 -18.43 -3.49 9.18
N LEU A 297 -18.40 -3.65 7.85
CA LEU A 297 -17.26 -3.25 7.03
C LEU A 297 -16.95 -1.74 7.14
N PHE A 298 -17.94 -0.94 7.50
CA PHE A 298 -17.80 0.51 7.70
C PHE A 298 -17.35 0.88 9.12
N ALA A 299 -17.27 -0.09 10.03
CA ALA A 299 -16.76 0.11 11.38
C ALA A 299 -15.25 -0.18 11.49
N GLU A 300 -14.69 -0.92 10.53
CA GLU A 300 -13.27 -1.31 10.54
C GLU A 300 -12.41 -0.31 9.78
N ASP A 301 -11.35 0.18 10.43
CA ASP A 301 -10.51 1.29 9.96
C ASP A 301 -9.89 1.04 8.58
N THR A 302 -9.26 -0.12 8.38
CA THR A 302 -8.58 -0.43 7.13
C THR A 302 -9.54 -0.63 5.96
N SER A 303 -10.70 -1.23 6.21
CA SER A 303 -11.79 -1.41 5.25
C SER A 303 -12.35 -0.06 4.78
N VAL A 304 -12.68 0.83 5.73
CA VAL A 304 -13.16 2.19 5.44
C VAL A 304 -12.14 2.98 4.63
N MET A 305 -10.86 2.94 5.04
CA MET A 305 -9.78 3.57 4.28
C MET A 305 -9.65 2.99 2.88
N ASN A 306 -9.75 1.67 2.70
CA ASN A 306 -9.61 1.01 1.41
C ASN A 306 -10.71 1.44 0.43
N PHE A 307 -11.96 1.57 0.91
CA PHE A 307 -13.04 2.16 0.11
C PHE A 307 -12.73 3.61 -0.27
N GLY A 308 -12.28 4.42 0.69
CA GLY A 308 -11.82 5.79 0.43
C GLY A 308 -10.76 5.82 -0.67
N ILE A 309 -9.70 5.02 -0.56
CA ILE A 309 -8.60 4.93 -1.53
C ILE A 309 -9.13 4.57 -2.92
N LEU A 310 -10.06 3.61 -3.00
CA LEU A 310 -10.67 3.17 -4.26
C LEU A 310 -11.39 4.34 -4.96
N PHE A 311 -12.27 5.03 -4.25
CA PHE A 311 -13.06 6.12 -4.84
C PHE A 311 -12.25 7.40 -5.05
N GLY A 312 -11.28 7.68 -4.19
CA GLY A 312 -10.31 8.77 -4.39
C GLY A 312 -9.46 8.57 -5.64
N ALA A 313 -9.05 7.33 -5.92
CA ALA A 313 -8.36 6.99 -7.16
C ALA A 313 -9.28 7.08 -8.39
N ALA A 314 -10.56 6.68 -8.27
CA ALA A 314 -11.54 6.85 -9.34
C ALA A 314 -11.78 8.33 -9.68
N LEU A 315 -11.87 9.19 -8.66
CA LEU A 315 -11.95 10.64 -8.82
C LEU A 315 -10.73 11.19 -9.55
N ALA A 316 -9.53 10.79 -9.12
CA ALA A 316 -8.28 11.19 -9.76
C ALA A 316 -8.20 10.75 -11.23
N ALA A 317 -8.62 9.51 -11.52
CA ALA A 317 -8.66 8.96 -12.87
C ALA A 317 -9.65 9.70 -13.78
N GLY A 318 -10.83 10.05 -13.26
CA GLY A 318 -11.82 10.87 -13.95
C GLY A 318 -11.29 12.28 -14.26
N LEU A 319 -10.68 12.94 -13.27
CA LEU A 319 -10.08 14.27 -13.44
C LEU A 319 -8.92 14.26 -14.44
N ALA A 320 -8.11 13.19 -14.45
CA ALA A 320 -7.02 13.01 -15.40
C ALA A 320 -7.50 12.62 -16.82
N GLY A 321 -8.79 12.28 -17.00
CA GLY A 321 -9.32 11.78 -18.27
C GLY A 321 -8.75 10.41 -18.65
N ARG A 322 -8.32 9.61 -17.66
CA ARG A 322 -7.59 8.34 -17.84
C ARG A 322 -8.26 7.17 -17.11
N PHE A 323 -9.56 7.27 -16.85
CA PHE A 323 -10.31 6.13 -16.32
C PHE A 323 -10.26 4.98 -17.33
N GLY A 324 -9.89 3.80 -16.83
CA GLY A 324 -9.65 2.62 -17.63
C GLY A 324 -10.91 2.16 -18.36
N THR A 325 -10.71 1.70 -19.59
CA THR A 325 -11.72 1.00 -20.37
C THR A 325 -11.60 -0.49 -20.14
N LEU A 326 -12.72 -1.23 -20.25
CA LEU A 326 -12.71 -2.69 -20.25
C LEU A 326 -11.93 -3.19 -21.47
N VAL A 327 -10.73 -3.72 -21.26
CA VAL A 327 -9.89 -4.30 -22.33
C VAL A 327 -9.90 -5.82 -22.21
N ARG A 328 -9.92 -6.54 -23.33
CA ARG A 328 -9.67 -7.99 -23.34
C ARG A 328 -8.28 -8.28 -22.78
N ILE A 329 -8.24 -9.01 -21.68
CA ILE A 329 -6.98 -9.40 -21.02
C ILE A 329 -6.55 -10.76 -21.60
N PRO A 330 -5.31 -10.90 -22.10
CA PRO A 330 -4.83 -12.20 -22.57
C PRO A 330 -4.73 -13.20 -21.41
N LEU A 331 -5.02 -14.47 -21.68
CA LEU A 331 -5.10 -15.52 -20.65
C LEU A 331 -3.85 -15.59 -19.77
N ARG A 332 -2.65 -15.48 -20.36
CA ARG A 332 -1.37 -15.49 -19.60
C ARG A 332 -1.29 -14.35 -18.59
N SER A 333 -1.78 -13.17 -18.95
CA SER A 333 -1.82 -12.01 -18.06
C SER A 333 -2.88 -12.15 -16.97
N MET A 334 -4.02 -12.79 -17.27
CA MET A 334 -5.04 -13.14 -16.26
C MET A 334 -4.48 -14.17 -15.26
N LEU A 335 -3.80 -15.21 -15.73
CA LEU A 335 -3.16 -16.21 -14.88
C LEU A 335 -2.10 -15.58 -13.97
N ALA A 336 -1.27 -14.69 -14.51
CA ALA A 336 -0.31 -13.96 -13.69
C ALA A 336 -0.98 -13.04 -12.65
N ALA A 337 -2.09 -12.39 -13.02
CA ALA A 337 -2.88 -11.57 -12.10
C ALA A 337 -3.48 -12.40 -10.96
N ALA A 338 -4.00 -13.59 -11.27
CA ALA A 338 -4.57 -14.51 -10.29
C ALA A 338 -3.51 -15.12 -9.37
N ILE A 339 -2.44 -15.69 -9.94
CA ILE A 339 -1.31 -16.24 -9.17
C ILE A 339 -0.68 -15.14 -8.31
N GLY A 340 -0.40 -13.98 -8.92
CA GLY A 340 0.16 -12.83 -8.20
C GLY A 340 -0.72 -12.38 -7.04
N GLY A 341 -2.04 -12.28 -7.26
CA GLY A 341 -3.01 -11.99 -6.21
C GLY A 341 -2.95 -12.99 -5.06
N LEU A 342 -3.03 -14.29 -5.35
CA LEU A 342 -2.97 -15.35 -4.32
C LEU A 342 -1.70 -15.26 -3.48
N LEU A 343 -0.55 -15.12 -4.12
CA LEU A 343 0.75 -15.02 -3.45
C LEU A 343 0.85 -13.74 -2.61
N MET A 344 0.35 -12.60 -3.11
CA MET A 344 0.29 -11.36 -2.33
C MET A 344 -0.62 -11.51 -1.10
N GLY A 345 -1.80 -12.12 -1.27
CA GLY A 345 -2.73 -12.37 -0.17
C GLY A 345 -2.12 -13.22 0.93
N TYR A 346 -1.62 -14.38 0.53
CA TYR A 346 -1.01 -15.34 1.43
C TYR A 346 0.20 -14.74 2.13
N GLY A 347 1.13 -14.17 1.34
CA GLY A 347 2.34 -13.54 1.84
C GLY A 347 2.07 -12.38 2.80
N ALA A 348 1.05 -11.55 2.54
CA ALA A 348 0.71 -10.41 3.39
C ALA A 348 0.24 -10.84 4.79
N ARG A 349 -0.42 -12.00 4.92
CA ARG A 349 -0.82 -12.52 6.24
C ARG A 349 0.38 -13.06 7.01
N LEU A 350 1.16 -13.91 6.38
CA LEU A 350 2.36 -14.52 6.99
C LEU A 350 3.37 -13.44 7.40
N ALA A 351 3.55 -12.42 6.55
CA ALA A 351 4.44 -11.30 6.80
C ALA A 351 3.88 -10.28 7.81
N SER A 352 2.67 -10.47 8.34
CA SER A 352 1.98 -9.48 9.20
C SER A 352 1.87 -8.08 8.55
N GLY A 353 1.74 -8.03 7.22
CA GLY A 353 1.58 -6.79 6.47
C GLY A 353 2.07 -6.87 5.03
N CYS A 354 1.72 -5.83 4.26
CA CYS A 354 2.18 -5.62 2.88
C CYS A 354 3.20 -4.46 2.83
N ASN A 355 3.58 -3.95 1.65
CA ASN A 355 4.49 -2.79 1.54
C ASN A 355 4.03 -1.58 2.35
N VAL A 356 2.73 -1.37 2.52
CA VAL A 356 2.22 -0.24 3.31
C VAL A 356 2.36 -0.55 4.81
N GLY A 357 1.70 -1.60 5.30
CA GLY A 357 1.69 -1.90 6.74
C GLY A 357 3.02 -2.41 7.29
N ALA A 358 3.66 -3.36 6.60
CA ALA A 358 4.90 -3.98 7.09
C ALA A 358 6.14 -3.13 6.76
N LEU A 359 6.26 -2.65 5.52
CA LEU A 359 7.46 -1.93 5.10
C LEU A 359 7.40 -0.44 5.46
N PHE A 360 6.46 0.30 4.88
CA PHE A 360 6.38 1.75 5.05
C PHE A 360 6.10 2.12 6.51
N SER A 361 4.98 1.64 7.04
CA SER A 361 4.58 1.90 8.42
C SER A 361 5.51 1.22 9.42
N GLY A 362 6.04 0.02 9.12
CA GLY A 362 6.97 -0.67 10.02
C GLY A 362 8.32 0.04 10.17
N ILE A 363 8.92 0.51 9.07
CA ILE A 363 10.13 1.33 9.13
C ILE A 363 9.85 2.67 9.83
N ALA A 364 8.72 3.33 9.50
CA ALA A 364 8.34 4.59 10.14
C ALA A 364 8.05 4.43 11.65
N SER A 365 7.76 3.21 12.10
CA SER A 365 7.55 2.86 13.51
C SER A 365 8.82 2.36 14.22
N GLY A 366 9.98 2.37 13.56
CA GLY A 366 11.24 1.88 14.12
C GLY A 366 11.26 0.36 14.33
N SER A 367 10.51 -0.41 13.54
CA SER A 367 10.45 -1.87 13.70
C SER A 367 11.57 -2.58 12.92
N PHE A 368 12.25 -3.54 13.56
CA PHE A 368 13.16 -4.47 12.86
C PHE A 368 12.43 -5.30 11.79
N HIS A 369 11.13 -5.53 12.00
CA HIS A 369 10.26 -6.20 11.04
C HIS A 369 10.25 -5.52 9.68
N GLY A 370 10.11 -4.19 9.64
CA GLY A 370 10.06 -3.47 8.38
C GLY A 370 11.34 -3.60 7.56
N TRP A 371 12.49 -3.61 8.24
CA TRP A 371 13.80 -3.80 7.61
C TRP A 371 14.00 -5.23 7.08
N ALA A 372 13.67 -6.24 7.89
CA ALA A 372 13.72 -7.63 7.45
C ALA A 372 12.73 -7.90 6.29
N TRP A 373 11.56 -7.25 6.32
CA TRP A 373 10.56 -7.33 5.26
C TRP A 373 11.10 -6.74 3.96
N LEU A 374 11.79 -5.59 4.03
CA LEU A 374 12.40 -4.95 2.87
C LEU A 374 13.33 -5.92 2.14
N VAL A 375 14.26 -6.54 2.88
CA VAL A 375 15.26 -7.45 2.29
C VAL A 375 14.57 -8.66 1.67
N SER A 376 13.76 -9.38 2.44
CA SER A 376 13.12 -10.60 1.97
C SER A 376 12.14 -10.33 0.81
N GLY A 377 11.32 -9.29 0.94
CA GLY A 377 10.40 -8.86 -0.09
C GLY A 377 11.09 -8.41 -1.38
N PHE A 378 12.24 -7.71 -1.27
CA PHE A 378 13.01 -7.31 -2.44
C PHE A 378 13.61 -8.52 -3.17
N ILE A 379 14.13 -9.51 -2.44
CA ILE A 379 14.61 -10.78 -3.02
C ILE A 379 13.46 -11.51 -3.76
N GLY A 380 12.29 -11.62 -3.13
CA GLY A 380 11.12 -12.21 -3.76
C GLY A 380 10.69 -11.45 -5.01
N SER A 381 10.70 -10.12 -4.96
CA SER A 381 10.41 -9.26 -6.09
C SER A 381 11.40 -9.43 -7.24
N TYR A 382 12.69 -9.59 -6.96
CA TYR A 382 13.70 -9.84 -7.99
C TYR A 382 13.38 -11.12 -8.78
N LEU A 383 12.99 -12.20 -8.10
CA LEU A 383 12.55 -13.43 -8.77
C LEU A 383 11.22 -13.26 -9.49
N GLY A 384 10.26 -12.53 -8.90
CA GLY A 384 9.01 -12.19 -9.55
C GLY A 384 9.22 -11.43 -10.86
N ILE A 385 10.16 -10.49 -10.91
CA ILE A 385 10.53 -9.75 -12.13
C ILE A 385 11.05 -10.70 -13.20
N LYS A 386 11.92 -11.65 -12.84
CA LYS A 386 12.44 -12.67 -13.76
C LYS A 386 11.37 -13.64 -14.26
N ALA A 387 10.32 -13.89 -13.48
CA ALA A 387 9.21 -14.77 -13.86
C ALA A 387 8.19 -14.09 -14.80
N ARG A 388 8.16 -12.76 -14.88
CA ARG A 388 7.19 -12.02 -15.72
C ARG A 388 7.18 -12.42 -17.20
N PRO A 389 8.33 -12.61 -17.89
CA PRO A 389 8.35 -12.99 -19.29
C PRO A 389 7.61 -14.30 -19.60
N TRP A 390 7.54 -15.24 -18.64
CA TRP A 390 6.78 -16.49 -18.79
C TRP A 390 5.28 -16.26 -18.99
N PHE A 391 4.77 -15.12 -18.51
CA PHE A 391 3.38 -14.70 -18.67
C PHE A 391 3.19 -13.62 -19.74
N SER A 392 4.23 -13.33 -20.53
CA SER A 392 4.23 -12.27 -21.54
C SER A 392 3.96 -10.87 -20.94
N LEU A 393 4.62 -10.57 -19.81
CA LEU A 393 4.44 -9.35 -18.99
C LEU A 393 5.65 -8.43 -18.90
#